data_AF-A0A2J2HBA6-F1
#
_entry.id   AF-A0A2J2HBA6-F1
#
_cell.length_a   1.000
_cell.length_b   1.000
_cell.length_c   1.000
_cell.angle_alpha   90.00
_cell.angle_beta   90.00
_cell.angle_gamma   90.00
#
_symmetry.space_group_name_H-M   'P 1'
#
loop_
_entity.id
_entity.type
_entity.pdbx_description
1 polymer ?
#
loop_
_entity_poly.entity_id
_entity_poly.type
_entity_poly.pdbx_seq_one_letter_code
_entity_poly.pdbx_strand_id
1 'polypeptide(L)'
;MARSINVTGLPYRTKIYINNQVLLPASLVRALGIEGADYADVVIKYGDRVIELRSVKLLRTRHTASRQFTIPREVREEYGIRPLDEVEILEVKPRSVREVIREFRSV
;
A
#
# COMPACT_ATOMS: atom_id res chain seq x y z
N MET A 1 21.61 7.55 11.60
CA MET A 1 21.08 6.18 11.69
C MET A 1 19.59 6.21 11.38
N ALA A 2 19.13 5.56 10.32
CA ALA A 2 17.70 5.40 10.07
C ALA A 2 17.15 4.40 11.09
N ARG A 3 16.21 4.84 11.94
CA ARG A 3 15.57 4.00 12.96
C ARG A 3 14.75 2.92 12.25
N SER A 4 14.94 1.66 12.61
CA SER A 4 14.14 0.56 12.08
C SER A 4 12.67 0.77 12.48
N ILE A 5 11.77 0.86 11.49
CA ILE A 5 10.33 0.90 11.73
C ILE A 5 9.89 -0.52 12.12
N ASN A 6 9.58 -0.72 13.39
CA ASN A 6 9.12 -2.00 13.93
C ASN A 6 7.60 -1.97 14.07
N VAL A 7 6.91 -2.41 13.01
CA VAL A 7 5.45 -2.45 12.92
C VAL A 7 5.07 -3.89 12.63
N THR A 8 4.29 -4.50 13.52
CA THR A 8 4.00 -5.94 13.49
C THR A 8 2.55 -6.25 13.14
N GLY A 9 1.75 -5.25 12.77
CA GLY A 9 0.35 -5.45 12.42
C GLY A 9 -0.31 -4.20 11.85
N LEU A 10 -1.59 -4.33 11.54
CA LEU A 10 -2.49 -3.26 11.12
C LEU A 10 -3.46 -2.93 12.28
N PRO A 11 -3.93 -1.68 12.41
CA PRO A 11 -3.68 -0.57 11.50
C PRO A 11 -2.25 0.02 11.62
N TYR A 12 -1.74 0.58 10.52
CA TYR A 12 -0.42 1.22 10.48
C TYR A 12 -0.50 2.61 9.86
N ARG A 13 -0.17 3.64 10.65
CA ARG A 13 -0.16 5.04 10.21
C ARG A 13 1.17 5.42 9.58
N THR A 14 1.14 6.05 8.41
CA THR A 14 2.34 6.49 7.72
C THR A 14 2.10 7.70 6.83
N LYS A 15 3.19 8.37 6.47
CA LYS A 15 3.17 9.58 5.63
C LYS A 15 3.28 9.20 4.16
N ILE A 16 2.49 9.85 3.31
CA ILE A 16 2.60 9.74 1.86
C ILE A 16 3.88 10.46 1.41
N TYR A 17 4.68 9.77 0.60
CA TYR A 17 5.91 10.33 0.04
C TYR A 17 5.61 11.34 -1.08
N ILE A 18 6.61 12.17 -1.39
CA ILE A 18 6.47 13.24 -2.40
C ILE A 18 6.05 12.72 -3.78
N ASN A 19 6.34 11.45 -4.07
CA ASN A 19 5.97 10.74 -5.29
C ASN A 19 4.63 10.00 -5.19
N ASN A 20 3.78 10.34 -4.22
CA ASN A 20 2.47 9.71 -3.96
C ASN A 20 2.53 8.23 -3.55
N GLN A 21 3.70 7.77 -3.09
CA GLN A 21 3.87 6.40 -2.62
C GLN A 21 3.70 6.29 -1.12
N VAL A 22 3.25 5.12 -0.69
CA VAL A 22 3.09 4.75 0.71
C VAL A 22 4.02 3.57 0.98
N LEU A 23 4.82 3.66 2.04
CA LEU A 23 5.75 2.62 2.46
C LEU A 23 5.06 1.59 3.36
N LEU A 24 5.18 0.31 3.01
CA LEU A 24 4.98 -0.83 3.89
C LEU A 24 6.35 -1.25 4.46
N PRO A 25 6.60 -1.08 5.77
CA PRO A 25 7.84 -1.50 6.40
C PRO A 25 8.09 -3.00 6.23
N ALA A 26 9.37 -3.40 6.18
CA ALA A 26 9.74 -4.81 6.03
C ALA A 26 9.21 -5.70 7.16
N SER A 27 9.09 -5.17 8.38
CA SER A 27 8.48 -5.83 9.53
C SER A 27 7.01 -6.16 9.28
N LEU A 28 6.25 -5.19 8.77
CA LEU A 28 4.84 -5.35 8.43
C LEU A 28 4.66 -6.32 7.25
N VAL A 29 5.48 -6.19 6.21
CA VAL A 29 5.42 -7.11 5.05
C VAL A 29 5.63 -8.56 5.48
N ARG A 30 6.61 -8.83 6.35
CA ARG A 30 6.85 -10.17 6.91
C ARG A 30 5.72 -10.64 7.82
N ALA A 31 5.20 -9.76 8.66
CA ALA A 31 4.09 -10.09 9.56
C ALA A 31 2.82 -10.48 8.79
N LEU A 32 2.61 -9.88 7.61
CA LEU A 32 1.49 -10.17 6.72
C LEU A 32 1.75 -11.37 5.77
N GLY A 33 2.98 -11.88 5.68
CA GLY A 33 3.33 -12.98 4.78
C GLY A 33 3.22 -12.63 3.29
N ILE A 34 3.40 -11.35 2.92
CA ILE A 34 3.20 -10.85 1.54
C ILE A 34 4.53 -10.58 0.81
N GLU A 35 5.65 -11.15 1.26
CA GLU A 35 6.98 -10.95 0.68
C GLU A 35 7.04 -11.30 -0.81
N GLY A 36 6.26 -12.29 -1.24
CA GLY A 36 6.18 -12.78 -2.62
C GLY A 36 5.07 -12.13 -3.47
N ALA A 37 4.28 -11.22 -2.90
CA ALA A 37 3.17 -10.59 -3.62
C ALA A 37 3.65 -9.46 -4.53
N ASP A 38 3.15 -9.45 -5.77
CA ASP A 38 3.38 -8.38 -6.75
C ASP A 38 2.28 -7.31 -6.73
N TYR A 39 1.08 -7.70 -6.31
CA TYR A 39 -0.11 -6.86 -6.23
C TYR A 39 -0.84 -7.08 -4.92
N ALA A 40 -1.61 -6.08 -4.50
CA ALA A 40 -2.51 -6.21 -3.36
C ALA A 40 -3.73 -5.30 -3.53
N ASP A 41 -4.82 -5.66 -2.88
CA ASP A 41 -5.85 -4.71 -2.50
C ASP A 41 -5.47 -4.10 -1.15
N VAL A 42 -5.57 -2.79 -1.04
CA VAL A 42 -5.20 -2.06 0.17
C VAL A 42 -6.36 -1.19 0.62
N VAL A 43 -6.77 -1.35 1.87
CA VAL A 43 -7.76 -0.44 2.48
C VAL A 43 -7.00 0.60 3.29
N ILE A 44 -7.18 1.86 2.94
CA ILE A 44 -6.62 3.00 3.68
C ILE A 44 -7.73 3.84 4.30
N LYS A 45 -7.42 4.49 5.42
CA LYS A 45 -8.20 5.57 6.01
C LYS A 45 -7.49 6.90 5.82
N TYR A 46 -8.24 7.88 5.32
CA TYR A 46 -7.80 9.26 5.13
C TYR A 46 -8.86 10.22 5.67
N GLY A 47 -8.54 10.93 6.76
CA GLY A 47 -9.55 11.63 7.55
C GLY A 47 -10.63 10.67 8.05
N ASP A 48 -11.89 10.97 7.76
CA ASP A 48 -13.05 10.15 8.11
C ASP A 48 -13.46 9.15 7.01
N ARG A 49 -12.67 9.02 5.95
CA ARG A 49 -13.00 8.20 4.77
C ARG A 49 -12.20 6.91 4.78
N VAL A 50 -12.88 5.80 4.45
CA VAL A 50 -12.27 4.49 4.21
C VAL A 50 -12.30 4.23 2.70
N ILE A 51 -11.14 3.93 2.13
CA ILE A 51 -10.92 3.88 0.68
C ILE A 51 -10.25 2.56 0.33
N GLU A 52 -10.84 1.82 -0.61
CA GLU A 52 -10.27 0.58 -1.16
C GLU A 52 -9.45 0.90 -2.42
N LEU A 53 -8.16 0.55 -2.41
CA LEU A 53 -7.27 0.63 -3.56
C LEU A 53 -7.11 -0.78 -4.13
N ARG A 54 -7.73 -1.05 -5.28
CA ARG A 54 -7.70 -2.38 -5.90
C ARG A 54 -6.47 -2.58 -6.78
N SER A 55 -5.92 -3.79 -6.73
CA SER A 55 -4.85 -4.25 -7.61
C SER A 55 -3.65 -3.28 -7.71
N VAL A 56 -3.26 -2.65 -6.59
CA VAL A 56 -2.09 -1.77 -6.57
C VAL A 56 -0.81 -2.60 -6.64
N LYS A 57 0.17 -2.11 -7.40
CA LYS A 57 1.47 -2.78 -7.53
C LYS A 57 2.33 -2.56 -6.29
N LEU A 58 2.86 -3.66 -5.73
CA LEU A 58 3.80 -3.65 -4.61
C LEU A 58 5.25 -3.55 -5.12
N LEU A 59 5.73 -2.31 -5.27
CA LEU A 59 7.08 -1.99 -5.70
C LEU A 59 8.11 -2.54 -4.71
N ARG A 60 9.10 -3.25 -5.25
CA ARG A 60 10.17 -3.89 -4.47
C ARG A 60 11.34 -2.94 -4.26
N THR A 61 11.84 -2.89 -3.03
CA THR A 61 13.12 -2.25 -2.69
C THR A 61 14.27 -3.27 -2.76
N ARG A 62 15.43 -2.87 -3.33
CA ARG A 62 16.53 -3.79 -3.68
C ARG A 62 17.12 -4.61 -2.52
N HIS A 63 17.20 -4.03 -1.31
CA HIS A 63 17.94 -4.62 -0.17
C HIS A 63 17.06 -4.90 1.06
N THR A 64 15.74 -4.84 0.92
CA THR A 64 14.82 -5.02 2.05
C THR A 64 13.48 -5.57 1.57
N ALA A 65 12.81 -6.33 2.45
CA ALA A 65 11.48 -6.87 2.21
C ALA A 65 10.38 -5.80 2.22
N SER A 66 10.71 -4.54 2.50
CA SER A 66 9.75 -3.44 2.38
C SER A 66 9.14 -3.37 0.98
N ARG A 67 7.89 -2.89 0.94
CA ARG A 67 7.16 -2.65 -0.28
C ARG A 67 6.67 -1.21 -0.30
N GLN A 68 6.45 -0.68 -1.50
CA GLN A 68 5.78 0.59 -1.69
C GLN A 68 4.64 0.40 -2.66
N PHE A 69 3.55 1.15 -2.48
CA PHE A 69 2.50 1.24 -3.49
C PHE A 69 2.18 2.70 -3.74
N THR A 70 1.70 2.99 -4.95
CA THR A 70 1.28 4.34 -5.33
C THR A 70 -0.22 4.45 -5.13
N ILE A 71 -0.68 5.56 -4.52
CA ILE A 71 -2.11 5.86 -4.49
C ILE A 71 -2.54 6.29 -5.91
N PRO A 72 -3.50 5.61 -6.56
CA PRO A 72 -3.93 5.91 -7.92
C PRO A 72 -4.37 7.38 -8.07
N ARG A 73 -4.19 7.92 -9.27
CA ARG A 73 -4.40 9.36 -9.51
C ARG A 73 -5.85 9.75 -9.29
N GLU A 74 -6.76 8.95 -9.83
CA GLU A 74 -8.20 9.07 -9.70
C GLU A 74 -8.63 9.13 -8.24
N VAL A 75 -8.09 8.24 -7.39
CA VAL A 75 -8.36 8.24 -5.95
C VAL A 75 -7.79 9.49 -5.29
N ARG A 76 -6.57 9.92 -5.64
CA ARG A 76 -6.00 11.14 -5.06
C ARG A 76 -6.83 12.37 -5.39
N GLU A 77 -7.27 12.50 -6.63
CA GLU A 77 -8.08 13.61 -7.10
C GLU A 77 -9.49 13.59 -6.47
N GLU A 78 -10.15 12.44 -6.42
CA GLU A 78 -11.49 12.27 -5.82
C GLU A 78 -11.49 12.60 -4.32
N TYR A 79 -10.47 12.13 -3.59
CA TYR A 79 -10.41 12.25 -2.13
C TYR A 79 -9.57 13.45 -1.63
N GLY A 80 -8.95 14.20 -2.54
CA GLY A 80 -8.10 15.34 -2.19
C GLY A 80 -6.84 14.95 -1.43
N ILE A 81 -6.31 13.75 -1.67
CA ILE A 81 -5.10 13.23 -1.02
C ILE A 81 -3.86 13.88 -1.66
N ARG A 82 -3.00 14.47 -0.84
CA ARG A 82 -1.78 15.16 -1.27
C ARG A 82 -0.52 14.46 -0.77
N PRO A 83 0.62 14.65 -1.45
CA PRO A 83 1.89 14.24 -0.89
C PRO A 83 2.11 14.88 0.47
N LEU A 84 2.83 14.16 1.35
CA LEU A 84 3.11 14.57 2.73
C LEU A 84 1.92 14.50 3.69
N ASP A 85 0.71 14.15 3.23
CA ASP A 85 -0.37 13.83 4.15
C ASP A 85 -0.11 12.51 4.88
N GLU A 86 -0.87 12.25 5.95
CA GLU A 86 -0.86 10.97 6.66
C GLU A 86 -2.05 10.11 6.26
N VAL A 87 -1.81 8.80 6.16
CA VAL A 87 -2.86 7.79 5.98
C VAL A 87 -2.68 6.70 7.03
N GLU A 88 -3.77 6.02 7.33
CA GLU A 88 -3.76 4.80 8.13
C GLU A 88 -4.10 3.61 7.25
N ILE A 89 -3.18 2.65 7.15
CA ILE A 89 -3.41 1.41 6.41
C ILE A 89 -4.20 0.48 7.33
N LEU A 90 -5.40 0.10 6.91
CA LEU A 90 -6.30 -0.77 7.68
C LEU A 90 -6.18 -2.22 7.26
N GLU A 91 -5.99 -2.48 5.97
CA GLU A 91 -5.95 -3.83 5.42
C GLU A 91 -5.01 -3.91 4.21
N VAL A 92 -4.34 -5.05 4.03
CA VAL A 92 -3.54 -5.37 2.84
C VAL A 92 -3.82 -6.83 2.48
N LYS A 93 -4.49 -7.07 1.36
CA LYS A 93 -4.80 -8.41 0.84
C LYS A 93 -3.96 -8.68 -0.42
N PRO A 94 -3.04 -9.67 -0.41
CA PRO A 94 -2.24 -9.97 -1.59
C PRO A 94 -3.13 -10.48 -2.74
N ARG A 95 -2.79 -10.08 -3.97
CA ARG A 95 -3.43 -10.53 -5.21
C ARG A 95 -2.43 -11.28 -6.06
N SER A 96 -2.86 -12.40 -6.65
CA SER A 96 -2.07 -13.08 -7.67
C SER A 96 -2.17 -12.35 -9.00
N VAL A 97 -1.10 -12.41 -9.80
CA VAL A 97 -1.07 -11.84 -11.16
C VAL A 97 -2.23 -12.37 -12.03
N ARG A 98 -2.64 -13.63 -11.81
CA ARG A 98 -3.78 -14.25 -12.52
C ARG A 98 -5.11 -13.57 -12.19
N GLU A 99 -5.34 -13.22 -10.93
CA GLU A 99 -6.55 -12.50 -10.50
C GLU A 99 -6.61 -11.12 -11.12
N VAL A 100 -5.49 -10.39 -11.09
CA VAL A 100 -5.39 -9.04 -11.68
C VAL A 100 -5.68 -9.10 -13.18
N ILE A 101 -5.08 -10.02 -13.93
CA ILE A 101 -5.31 -10.16 -15.38
C ILE A 101 -6.79 -10.49 -15.69
N ARG A 102 -7.44 -11.31 -14.87
CA ARG A 102 -8.86 -11.65 -15.06
C ARG A 102 -9.76 -10.45 -14.88
N GLU A 103 -9.51 -9.64 -13.86
CA GLU A 103 -10.28 -8.42 -13.60
C GLU A 103 -10.18 -7.44 -14.77
N PHE A 104 -8.96 -7.17 -15.26
CA PHE A 104 -8.75 -6.28 -16.42
C PHE A 104 -9.41 -6.77 -17.71
N ARG A 105 -9.54 -8.08 -17.92
CA ARG A 105 -10.20 -8.65 -19.12
C ARG A 105 -11.72 -8.69 -19.03
N SER A 106 -12.28 -8.40 -17.87
CA SER A 106 -13.73 -8.44 -17.61
C SER A 106 -14.39 -7.06 -17.77
N VAL A 107 -13.61 -6.05 -18.15
CA VAL A 107 -14.01 -4.65 -18.44
C VAL A 107 -13.80 -4.39 -19.92
#